data_AF-A0A2J7QVC6-F1
#
_entry.id   AF-A0A2J7QVC6-F1
#
_cell.length_a   1.000
_cell.length_b   1.000
_cell.length_c   1.000
_cell.angle_alpha   90.00
_cell.angle_beta   90.00
_cell.angle_gamma   90.00
#
_symmetry.space_group_name_H-M   'P 1'
#
loop_
_entity.id
_entity.type
_entity.pdbx_description
1 polymer ?
#
loop_
_entity_poly.entity_id
_entity_poly.type
_entity_poly.pdbx_seq_one_letter_code
_entity_poly.pdbx_strand_id
1 'polypeptide(L)'
;EQRANIKFCLKLGAFGNTKKYCVTNLAEDLGKRKFCARFVRHALSGDEKHARVEQCKDMLRSAQSDTKFTKTIVTGDERWCFQYEPLTKRQSAACSVVEPEEAETKESAHARDSSKDTAVSFYSK
;
A
#
# COMPACT_ATOMS: atom_id res chain seq x y z
N GLU A 1 -0.62 17.36 -14.82
CA GLU A 1 0.82 17.04 -14.62
C GLU A 1 1.21 15.63 -15.09
N GLN A 2 0.55 14.55 -14.64
CA GLN A 2 0.88 13.16 -15.03
C GLN A 2 0.96 12.89 -16.55
N ARG A 3 0.11 13.56 -17.36
CA ARG A 3 0.09 13.41 -18.83
C ARG A 3 1.32 13.99 -19.53
N ALA A 4 2.01 14.96 -18.93
CA ALA A 4 3.22 15.55 -19.51
C ALA A 4 4.43 14.60 -19.35
N ASN A 5 4.51 13.90 -18.21
CA ASN A 5 5.60 12.96 -17.92
C ASN A 5 5.57 11.71 -18.81
N ILE A 6 4.39 11.23 -19.18
CA ILE A 6 4.25 10.07 -20.11
C ILE A 6 4.74 10.44 -21.51
N LYS A 7 4.50 11.68 -21.97
CA LYS A 7 4.94 12.16 -23.29
C LYS A 7 6.46 12.31 -23.41
N PHE A 8 7.15 12.61 -22.31
CA PHE A 8 8.62 12.73 -22.32
C PHE A 8 9.32 11.39 -22.53
N CYS A 9 8.79 10.32 -21.93
CA CYS A 9 9.35 8.97 -22.04
C CYS A 9 9.30 8.44 -23.49
N LEU A 10 8.26 8.77 -24.26
CA LEU A 10 8.14 8.33 -25.65
C LEU A 10 9.18 8.96 -26.58
N LYS A 11 9.69 10.16 -26.26
CA LYS A 11 10.70 10.84 -27.09
C LYS A 11 12.12 10.29 -26.87
N LEU A 12 12.36 9.63 -25.73
CA LEU A 12 13.62 8.94 -25.42
C LEU A 12 13.69 7.50 -25.98
N GLY A 13 12.57 6.93 -26.38
CA GLY A 13 12.49 5.57 -26.92
C GLY A 13 13.07 5.38 -28.34
N ALA A 14 13.51 6.45 -29.01
CA ALA A 14 14.08 6.40 -30.36
C ALA A 14 15.59 6.10 -30.39
N PHE A 15 16.28 6.13 -29.24
CA PHE A 15 17.69 5.80 -29.16
C PHE A 15 17.84 4.54 -28.31
N GLY A 16 18.14 3.42 -28.98
CA GLY A 16 18.34 2.12 -28.34
C GLY A 16 19.35 2.25 -27.20
N ASN A 17 18.85 2.19 -25.96
CA ASN A 17 19.69 2.35 -24.78
C ASN A 17 19.30 1.34 -23.73
N THR A 18 20.32 0.66 -23.23
CA THR A 18 20.22 -0.36 -22.19
C THR A 18 19.62 0.24 -20.92
N LYS A 19 18.90 -0.58 -20.13
CA LYS A 19 18.21 -0.17 -18.88
C LYS A 19 19.08 0.65 -17.93
N LYS A 20 20.41 0.47 -17.95
CA LYS A 20 21.38 1.21 -17.13
C LYS A 20 21.47 2.68 -17.50
N TYR A 21 21.54 3.00 -18.80
CA TYR A 21 21.70 4.38 -19.30
C TYR A 21 20.49 5.26 -18.99
N CYS A 22 19.28 4.69 -19.06
CA CYS A 22 18.07 5.43 -18.70
C CYS A 22 18.02 5.77 -17.21
N VAL A 23 18.53 4.89 -16.34
CA VAL A 23 18.51 5.10 -14.88
C VAL A 23 19.50 6.18 -14.46
N THR A 24 20.71 6.22 -15.04
CA THR A 24 21.69 7.27 -14.75
C THR A 24 21.19 8.63 -15.21
N ASN A 25 20.69 8.78 -16.43
CA ASN A 25 20.21 10.09 -16.90
C ASN A 25 18.97 10.58 -16.12
N LEU A 26 18.10 9.66 -15.68
CA LEU A 26 16.95 10.02 -14.83
C LEU A 26 17.38 10.51 -13.46
N ALA A 27 18.38 9.86 -12.84
CA ALA A 27 18.83 10.19 -11.49
C ALA A 27 19.82 11.35 -11.44
N GLU A 28 20.80 11.37 -12.35
CA GLU A 28 21.92 12.30 -12.38
C GLU A 28 21.57 13.57 -13.17
N ASP A 29 21.08 13.46 -14.40
CA ASP A 29 20.81 14.63 -15.25
C ASP A 29 19.48 15.31 -14.90
N LEU A 30 18.46 14.53 -14.52
CA LEU A 30 17.09 15.01 -14.27
C LEU A 30 16.71 15.06 -12.78
N GLY A 31 17.56 14.54 -11.89
CA GLY A 31 17.32 14.52 -10.44
C GLY A 31 16.06 13.75 -10.02
N LYS A 32 15.60 12.79 -10.83
CA LYS A 32 14.37 12.03 -10.59
C LYS A 32 14.67 10.70 -9.93
N ARG A 33 13.86 10.35 -8.93
CA ARG A 33 13.92 9.04 -8.27
C ARG A 33 12.69 8.21 -8.64
N LYS A 34 12.90 6.92 -8.94
CA LYS A 34 11.80 5.97 -9.15
C LYS A 34 11.15 5.65 -7.80
N PHE A 35 9.83 5.82 -7.72
CA PHE A 35 9.02 5.39 -6.59
C PHE A 35 7.96 4.41 -7.05
N CYS A 36 7.66 3.40 -6.23
CA CYS A 36 6.49 2.56 -6.44
C CYS A 36 5.23 3.35 -6.10
N ALA A 37 4.20 3.25 -6.95
CA ALA A 37 2.91 3.83 -6.65
C ALA A 37 2.29 3.13 -5.43
N ARG A 38 1.61 3.88 -4.57
CA ARG A 38 0.84 3.31 -3.44
C ARG A 38 -0.53 2.85 -3.96
N PHE A 39 -1.00 1.70 -3.47
CA PHE A 39 -2.34 1.23 -3.77
C PHE A 39 -3.38 2.08 -3.03
N VAL A 40 -4.41 2.52 -3.75
CA VAL A 40 -5.56 3.26 -3.21
C VAL A 40 -6.81 2.49 -3.58
N ARG A 41 -7.66 2.16 -2.60
CA ARG A 41 -8.85 1.32 -2.79
C ARG A 41 -9.81 1.85 -3.85
N HIS A 42 -9.95 3.17 -3.95
CA HIS A 42 -10.94 3.80 -4.82
C HIS A 42 -10.43 5.13 -5.40
N ALA A 43 -10.71 5.35 -6.68
CA ALA A 43 -10.38 6.58 -7.39
C ALA A 43 -11.55 7.56 -7.28
N LEU A 44 -11.38 8.58 -6.43
CA LEU A 44 -12.42 9.58 -6.17
C LEU A 44 -12.61 10.53 -7.35
N SER A 45 -13.87 10.85 -7.63
CA SER A 45 -14.32 11.93 -8.51
C SER A 45 -13.94 13.32 -7.95
N GLY A 46 -14.16 14.37 -8.76
CA GLY A 46 -13.93 15.75 -8.34
C GLY A 46 -14.81 16.15 -7.16
N ASP A 47 -16.09 15.80 -7.24
CA ASP A 47 -17.09 16.17 -6.23
C ASP A 47 -16.86 15.44 -4.90
N GLU A 48 -16.50 14.15 -4.93
CA GLU A 48 -16.15 13.40 -3.73
C GLU A 48 -14.91 13.99 -3.03
N LYS A 49 -13.92 14.47 -3.79
CA LYS A 49 -12.77 15.16 -3.20
C LYS A 49 -13.19 16.46 -2.54
N HIS A 50 -14.05 17.24 -3.20
CA HIS A 50 -14.54 18.50 -2.66
C HIS A 50 -15.32 18.27 -1.36
N ALA A 51 -16.28 17.34 -1.37
CA ALA A 51 -17.05 16.96 -0.19
C ALA A 51 -16.16 16.51 0.97
N ARG A 52 -15.13 15.70 0.72
CA ARG A 52 -14.16 15.29 1.75
C ARG A 52 -13.39 16.48 2.34
N VAL A 53 -12.99 17.45 1.51
CA VAL A 53 -12.29 18.65 1.99
C VAL A 53 -13.19 19.48 2.89
N GLU A 54 -14.43 19.73 2.47
CA GLU A 54 -15.38 20.51 3.27
C GLU A 54 -15.69 19.82 4.61
N GLN A 55 -15.98 18.53 4.59
CA GLN A 55 -16.20 17.76 5.83
C GLN A 55 -14.97 17.82 6.76
N CYS A 56 -13.76 17.71 6.23
CA CYS A 56 -12.53 17.83 7.03
C CYS A 56 -12.35 19.23 7.62
N LYS A 57 -12.68 20.30 6.89
CA LYS A 57 -12.64 21.67 7.41
C LYS A 57 -13.62 21.83 8.57
N ASP A 58 -14.81 21.26 8.45
CA ASP A 58 -15.85 21.35 9.47
C ASP A 58 -15.41 20.63 10.75
N MET A 59 -14.94 19.39 10.63
CA MET A 59 -14.37 18.63 11.75
C MET A 59 -13.21 19.37 12.41
N LEU A 60 -12.36 20.04 11.63
CA LEU A 60 -11.24 20.82 12.14
C LEU A 60 -11.72 22.04 12.93
N ARG A 61 -12.73 22.76 12.44
CA ARG A 61 -13.31 23.90 13.16
C ARG A 61 -13.92 23.47 14.49
N SER A 62 -14.65 22.35 14.51
CA SER A 62 -15.20 21.76 15.74
C SER A 62 -14.10 21.40 16.75
N ALA A 63 -13.02 20.77 16.28
CA ALA A 63 -11.87 20.42 17.12
C ALA A 63 -11.10 21.64 17.66
N GLN A 64 -11.10 22.75 16.92
CA GLN A 64 -10.49 24.01 17.37
C GLN A 64 -11.37 24.76 18.37
N SER A 65 -12.70 24.70 18.21
CA SER A 65 -13.64 25.35 19.12
C SER A 65 -13.74 24.66 20.48
N ASP A 66 -13.61 23.34 20.52
CA ASP A 66 -13.67 22.56 21.75
C ASP A 66 -12.53 21.55 21.86
N THR A 67 -11.68 21.75 22.86
CA THR A 67 -10.55 20.85 23.16
C THR A 67 -11.00 19.45 23.60
N LYS A 68 -12.25 19.29 24.08
CA LYS A 68 -12.83 18.00 24.48
C LYS A 68 -13.47 17.25 23.31
N PHE A 69 -13.72 17.89 22.18
CA PHE A 69 -14.37 17.29 21.01
C PHE A 69 -13.73 15.97 20.58
N THR A 70 -12.40 15.87 20.61
CA THR A 70 -11.71 14.63 20.20
C THR A 70 -11.88 13.48 21.19
N LYS A 71 -12.16 13.77 22.47
CA LYS A 71 -12.38 12.78 23.54
C LYS A 71 -13.80 12.23 23.52
N THR A 72 -14.74 12.94 22.92
CA THR A 72 -16.13 12.48 22.77
C THR A 72 -16.32 11.56 21.57
N ILE A 73 -15.34 11.48 20.66
CA ILE A 73 -15.45 10.64 19.46
C ILE A 73 -15.16 9.18 19.83
N VAL A 74 -16.17 8.35 19.67
CA VAL A 74 -16.03 6.89 19.63
C VAL A 74 -16.22 6.45 18.18
N THR A 75 -15.24 5.74 17.61
CA THR A 75 -15.32 5.19 16.25
C THR A 75 -15.35 3.68 16.31
N GLY A 76 -16.15 3.05 15.46
CA GLY A 76 -16.22 1.59 15.33
C GLY A 76 -16.01 1.18 13.88
N ASP A 77 -15.35 0.05 13.66
CA ASP A 77 -15.22 -0.57 12.34
C ASP A 77 -15.18 -2.09 12.45
N GLU A 78 -15.62 -2.75 11.38
CA GLU A 78 -15.65 -4.20 11.27
C GLU A 78 -14.46 -4.68 10.44
N ARG A 79 -13.74 -5.68 10.97
CA ARG A 79 -12.64 -6.31 10.26
C ARG A 79 -12.93 -7.78 10.06
N TRP A 80 -12.61 -8.26 8.87
CA TRP A 80 -12.62 -9.68 8.56
C TRP A 80 -11.43 -10.35 9.24
N CYS A 81 -11.72 -11.30 10.11
CA CYS A 81 -10.74 -12.19 10.72
C CYS A 81 -10.83 -13.54 10.03
N PHE A 82 -9.70 -13.95 9.45
CA PHE A 82 -9.57 -15.29 8.91
C PHE A 82 -9.07 -16.22 10.01
N GLN A 83 -9.80 -17.29 10.25
CA GLN A 83 -9.30 -18.36 11.11
C GLN A 83 -8.14 -19.04 10.38
N TYR A 84 -6.94 -18.90 10.94
CA TYR A 84 -5.77 -19.63 10.45
C TYR A 84 -5.57 -20.85 11.33
N GLU A 85 -5.83 -22.04 10.80
CA GLU A 85 -5.27 -23.27 11.37
C GLU A 85 -3.80 -23.36 10.96
N PRO A 86 -2.83 -23.22 11.87
CA PRO A 86 -1.46 -23.51 11.55
C PRO A 86 -1.35 -25.01 11.29
N LEU A 87 -1.31 -25.40 10.01
CA LEU A 87 -0.77 -26.69 9.62
C LEU A 87 0.63 -26.77 10.24
N THR A 88 0.82 -27.73 11.14
CA THR A 88 2.01 -27.93 11.98
C THR A 88 3.25 -28.25 11.13
N LYS A 89 3.72 -27.28 10.35
CA LYS A 89 5.01 -27.31 9.69
C LYS A 89 6.01 -26.63 10.61
N ARG A 90 6.44 -27.40 11.61
CA ARG A 90 7.53 -27.06 12.53
C ARG A 90 8.72 -26.59 11.71
N GLN A 91 9.03 -25.29 11.76
CA GLN A 91 10.26 -24.75 11.19
C GLN A 91 11.42 -25.18 12.10
N SER A 92 12.16 -26.21 11.72
CA SER A 92 13.53 -26.36 12.22
C SER A 92 14.39 -25.35 11.46
N ALA A 93 14.67 -24.22 12.11
CA ALA A 93 15.72 -23.31 11.70
C ALA A 93 17.06 -24.04 11.78
N ALA A 94 17.62 -24.40 10.64
CA ALA A 94 19.05 -24.65 10.48
C ALA A 94 19.45 -23.95 9.18
N CYS A 95 19.95 -22.72 9.32
CA CYS A 95 20.66 -22.06 8.25
C CYS A 95 22.01 -22.78 8.14
N SER A 96 22.17 -23.65 7.15
CA SER A 96 23.48 -24.09 6.68
C SER A 96 23.61 -23.70 5.22
N VAL A 97 24.54 -22.79 4.97
CA VAL A 97 25.01 -22.35 3.66
C VAL A 97 25.43 -23.58 2.84
N VAL A 98 24.71 -23.88 1.75
CA VAL A 98 25.20 -24.72 0.65
C VAL A 98 24.68 -24.14 -0.66
N GLU A 99 25.60 -24.05 -1.62
CA GLU A 99 25.53 -23.54 -2.99
C GLU A 99 24.47 -24.20 -3.89
N PRO A 100 24.15 -23.61 -5.07
CA PRO A 100 22.86 -23.76 -5.71
C PRO A 100 22.84 -24.93 -6.70
N GLU A 101 22.09 -25.98 -6.38
CA GLU A 101 21.55 -26.87 -7.40
C GLU A 101 20.12 -27.27 -7.01
N GLU A 102 19.19 -27.03 -7.94
CA GLU A 102 17.77 -27.40 -7.92
C GLU A 102 16.89 -26.72 -6.86
N ALA A 103 16.57 -25.44 -7.11
CA ALA A 103 15.40 -24.81 -6.49
C ALA A 103 14.10 -25.40 -7.07
N GLU A 104 13.67 -26.54 -6.56
CA GLU A 104 12.29 -26.99 -6.77
C GLU A 104 11.32 -25.97 -6.14
N THR A 105 10.45 -25.39 -6.95
CA THR A 105 9.30 -24.61 -6.50
C THR A 105 8.41 -25.47 -5.60
N LYS A 106 8.51 -25.30 -4.28
CA LYS A 106 7.57 -25.90 -3.33
C LYS A 106 6.58 -24.85 -2.88
N GLU A 107 5.49 -24.80 -3.64
CA GLU A 107 4.25 -24.10 -3.35
C GLU A 107 3.85 -24.34 -1.89
N SER A 108 3.77 -23.26 -1.10
CA SER A 108 3.15 -23.30 0.21
C SER A 108 1.64 -23.41 0.02
N ALA A 109 1.14 -24.64 -0.03
CA ALA A 109 -0.28 -24.92 -0.01
C ALA A 109 -0.86 -24.41 1.33
N HIS A 110 -1.44 -23.22 1.30
CA HIS A 110 -2.24 -22.67 2.38
C HIS A 110 -3.64 -23.28 2.26
N ALA A 111 -3.98 -24.23 3.14
CA ALA A 111 -5.37 -24.60 3.33
C ALA A 111 -6.08 -23.38 3.94
N ARG A 112 -6.83 -22.66 3.11
CA ARG A 112 -7.74 -21.63 3.60
C ARG A 112 -8.92 -22.37 4.19
N ASP A 113 -9.03 -22.43 5.51
CA ASP A 113 -10.35 -22.65 6.06
C ASP A 113 -11.25 -21.49 5.61
N SER A 114 -12.45 -21.83 5.15
CA SER A 114 -13.38 -20.90 4.52
C SER A 114 -14.18 -20.08 5.54
N SER A 115 -14.02 -20.38 6.83
CA SER A 115 -14.67 -19.67 7.92
C SER A 115 -14.17 -18.23 7.98
N LYS A 116 -15.12 -17.30 7.91
CA LYS A 116 -14.89 -15.85 7.99
C LYS A 116 -15.66 -15.35 9.20
N ASP A 117 -14.92 -14.89 10.20
CA ASP A 117 -15.51 -14.22 11.35
C ASP A 117 -15.36 -12.71 11.20
N THR A 118 -16.37 -11.98 11.66
CA THR A 118 -16.33 -10.52 11.73
C THR A 118 -15.97 -10.09 13.15
N ALA A 119 -14.87 -9.37 13.29
CA ALA A 119 -14.53 -8.71 14.54
C ALA A 119 -14.98 -7.24 14.49
N VAL A 120 -15.85 -6.85 15.42
CA VAL A 120 -16.25 -5.46 15.63
C VAL A 120 -15.28 -4.82 16.62
N SER A 121 -14.66 -3.70 16.26
CA SER A 121 -13.74 -2.98 17.15
C SER A 121 -14.21 -1.55 17.37
N PHE A 122 -14.29 -1.11 18.63
CA PHE A 122 -14.53 0.28 19.00
C PHE A 122 -13.22 0.92 19.49
N TYR A 123 -13.01 2.17 19.12
CA TYR A 123 -11.85 2.98 19.49
C TYR A 123 -12.33 4.31 20.08
N SER A 124 -11.81 4.65 21.25
CA SER A 124 -11.94 5.98 21.87
C SER A 124 -10.55 6.50 22.24
N LYS A 125 -10.39 7.81 22.30
CA LYS A 125 -9.14 8.47 22.71
C LYS A 125 -9.08 8.74 24.20
#